data_AF-A0A355IQF2-F1
#
_entry.id   AF-A0A355IQF2-F1
#
_cell.length_a   1.000
_cell.length_b   1.000
_cell.length_c   1.000
_cell.angle_alpha   90.00
_cell.angle_beta   90.00
_cell.angle_gamma   90.00
#
_symmetry.space_group_name_H-M   'P 1'
#
loop_
_entity.id
_entity.type
_entity.pdbx_description
1 polymer ?
#
loop_
_entity_poly.entity_id
_entity_poly.type
_entity_poly.pdbx_seq_one_letter_code
_entity_poly.pdbx_strand_id
1 'polypeptide(L)'
;MKREIIRHRRLDLINSLPRGGQKKIARLCSTSGSVVSAMLNGYRNQNSDSGRMIMRLAEQMAEREAGRQARKQASEWYRNKKNN
;
A
#
# COMPACT_ATOMS: atom_id res chain seq x y z
N MET A 1 27.53 -15.28 -2.68
CA MET A 1 26.54 -14.74 -3.65
C MET A 1 26.11 -13.35 -3.21
N LYS A 2 26.37 -12.29 -3.98
CA LYS A 2 25.81 -10.96 -3.72
C LYS A 2 24.32 -11.02 -4.08
N ARG A 3 23.43 -10.96 -3.09
CA ARG A 3 21.99 -10.83 -3.36
C ARG A 3 21.79 -9.47 -4.03
N GLU A 4 21.28 -9.46 -5.26
CA GLU A 4 20.96 -8.20 -5.95
C GLU A 4 20.02 -7.37 -5.08
N ILE A 5 20.37 -6.09 -4.93
CA ILE A 5 19.54 -5.13 -4.21
C ILE A 5 18.40 -4.74 -5.16
N ILE A 6 17.29 -5.46 -5.06
CA ILE A 6 16.08 -5.15 -5.81
C ILE A 6 15.55 -3.81 -5.32
N ARG A 7 15.47 -2.84 -6.25
CA ARG A 7 14.94 -1.49 -6.02
C ARG A 7 13.98 -1.18 -7.16
N HIS A 8 12.68 -1.33 -6.92
CA HIS A 8 11.66 -1.00 -7.92
C HIS A 8 10.61 -0.07 -7.35
N ARG A 9 10.24 0.96 -8.12
CA ARG A 9 9.17 1.86 -7.75
C ARG A 9 7.83 1.11 -7.76
N ARG A 10 7.17 1.01 -6.60
CA ARG A 10 5.87 0.35 -6.41
C ARG A 10 4.71 1.33 -6.63
N LEU A 11 4.55 1.79 -7.87
CA LEU A 11 3.47 2.69 -8.27
C LEU A 11 2.07 2.08 -8.00
N ASP A 12 1.96 0.76 -8.16
CA ASP A 12 0.78 -0.04 -7.80
C ASP A 12 0.35 0.23 -6.36
N LEU A 13 1.28 0.15 -5.40
CA LEU A 13 1.00 0.39 -3.99
C LEU A 13 0.79 1.86 -3.67
N ILE A 14 1.59 2.75 -4.26
CA ILE A 14 1.48 4.20 -4.03
C ILE A 14 0.06 4.69 -4.38
N ASN A 15 -0.49 4.22 -5.49
CA ASN A 15 -1.82 4.62 -5.97
C ASN A 15 -2.96 3.89 -5.25
N SER A 16 -2.72 2.65 -4.79
CA SER A 16 -3.76 1.82 -4.16
C SER A 16 -3.89 2.04 -2.65
N LEU A 17 -2.93 2.70 -2.01
CA LEU A 17 -3.01 3.01 -0.59
C LEU A 17 -4.08 4.06 -0.30
N PRO A 18 -4.87 3.88 0.77
CA PRO A 18 -5.82 4.91 1.19
C PRO A 18 -5.10 6.18 1.63
N ARG A 19 -5.82 7.31 1.64
CA ARG A 19 -5.28 8.58 2.14
C ARG A 19 -4.73 8.41 3.57
N GLY A 20 -3.47 8.79 3.77
CA GLY A 20 -2.77 8.61 5.05
C GLY A 20 -2.24 7.18 5.30
N GLY A 21 -2.35 6.27 4.33
CA GLY A 21 -1.87 4.90 4.42
C GLY A 21 -0.38 4.80 4.74
N GLN A 22 0.45 5.56 4.02
CA GLN A 22 1.90 5.62 4.30
C GLN A 22 2.21 6.10 5.73
N LYS A 23 1.43 7.05 6.28
CA LYS A 23 1.57 7.52 7.67
C LYS A 23 1.18 6.43 8.69
N LYS A 24 0.25 5.55 8.35
CA LYS A 24 -0.13 4.42 9.20
C LYS A 24 0.96 3.34 9.19
N ILE A 25 1.48 3.00 8.01
CA ILE A 25 2.60 2.06 7.87
C ILE A 25 3.83 2.58 8.63
N ALA A 26 4.13 3.87 8.51
CA ALA A 26 5.23 4.51 9.23
C ALA A 26 5.13 4.29 10.74
N ARG A 27 3.93 4.49 11.31
CA ARG A 27 3.65 4.23 12.74
C ARG A 27 3.82 2.75 13.11
N LEU A 28 3.34 1.82 12.27
CA LEU A 28 3.46 0.38 12.53
C LEU A 28 4.90 -0.13 12.45
N CYS A 29 5.72 0.48 11.60
CA CYS A 29 7.14 0.13 11.43
C CYS A 29 8.08 0.98 12.31
N SER A 30 7.55 1.79 13.24
CA SER A 30 8.34 2.71 14.07
C SER A 30 9.34 3.55 13.25
N THR A 31 8.90 4.07 12.11
CA THR A 31 9.72 4.83 11.16
C THR A 31 9.00 6.09 10.67
N SER A 32 9.68 6.92 9.89
CA SER A 32 9.10 8.14 9.35
C SER A 32 8.35 7.89 8.03
N GLY A 33 7.37 8.74 7.74
CA GLY A 33 6.65 8.68 6.46
C GLY A 33 7.56 8.88 5.25
N SER A 34 8.65 9.65 5.40
CA SER A 34 9.66 9.83 4.35
C SER A 34 10.42 8.54 4.06
N VAL A 35 10.71 7.72 5.08
CA VAL A 35 11.33 6.39 4.88
C VAL A 35 10.38 5.46 4.14
N VAL A 36 9.10 5.44 4.50
CA VAL A 36 8.09 4.64 3.78
C VAL A 36 7.98 5.09 2.33
N SER A 37 7.88 6.40 2.08
CA SER A 37 7.83 6.96 0.73
C SER A 37 9.08 6.62 -0.08
N ALA A 38 10.27 6.76 0.51
CA ALA A 38 11.53 6.40 -0.14
C ALA A 38 11.62 4.89 -0.44
N MET A 39 11.11 4.04 0.46
CA MET A 39 11.05 2.60 0.26
C MET A 39 10.11 2.24 -0.90
N LEU A 40 8.89 2.80 -0.94
CA LEU A 40 7.92 2.55 -2.02
C LEU A 40 8.40 3.09 -3.36
N ASN A 41 9.15 4.20 -3.37
CA ASN A 41 9.72 4.75 -4.60
C ASN A 41 10.99 4.04 -5.08
N GLY A 42 11.49 3.02 -4.35
CA GLY A 42 12.70 2.29 -4.71
C GLY A 42 13.99 3.03 -4.40
N TYR A 43 13.95 4.16 -3.67
CA TYR A 43 15.14 4.88 -3.23
C TYR A 43 15.87 4.20 -2.08
N ARG A 44 15.28 3.16 -1.46
CA ARG A 44 15.87 2.35 -0.40
C ARG A 44 15.86 0.87 -0.74
N ASN A 45 16.68 0.08 -0.04
CA ASN A 45 16.76 -1.37 -0.21
C ASN A 45 15.47 -2.05 0.27
N GLN A 46 14.67 -2.55 -0.67
CA GLN A 46 13.40 -3.21 -0.39
C GLN A 46 13.57 -4.64 0.13
N ASN A 47 14.74 -5.25 -0.07
CA ASN A 47 15.08 -6.58 0.44
C ASN A 47 15.61 -6.56 1.89
N SER A 48 15.78 -5.38 2.49
CA SER A 48 16.05 -5.28 3.93
C SER A 48 14.84 -5.75 4.75
N ASP A 49 15.03 -6.13 6.01
CA ASP A 49 13.92 -6.60 6.85
C ASP A 49 12.85 -5.51 7.04
N SER A 50 13.28 -4.25 7.19
CA SER A 50 12.37 -3.10 7.21
C SER A 50 11.69 -2.88 5.86
N GLY A 51 12.40 -3.05 4.74
CA GLY A 51 11.84 -2.98 3.40
C GLY A 51 10.74 -4.02 3.17
N ARG A 52 11.00 -5.29 3.51
CA ARG A 52 10.02 -6.37 3.41
C ARG A 52 8.79 -6.12 4.29
N MET A 53 9.00 -5.64 5.51
CA MET A 53 7.91 -5.31 6.42
C MET A 53 7.03 -4.18 5.88
N ILE A 54 7.64 -3.11 5.36
CA ILE A 54 6.93 -1.98 4.74
C ILE A 54 6.14 -2.45 3.51
N MET A 55 6.73 -3.27 2.63
CA MET A 55 6.07 -3.79 1.44
C MET A 55 4.86 -4.66 1.79
N ARG A 56 5.03 -5.60 2.72
CA ARG A 56 3.95 -6.47 3.18
C ARG A 56 2.78 -5.68 3.74
N LEU A 57 3.06 -4.68 4.59
CA LEU A 57 2.00 -3.83 5.16
C LEU A 57 1.32 -2.96 4.09
N ALA A 58 2.08 -2.46 3.11
CA ALA A 58 1.51 -1.69 2.01
C ALA A 58 0.58 -2.54 1.14
N GLU A 59 0.99 -3.77 0.81
CA GLU A 59 0.18 -4.74 0.06
C GLU A 59 -1.12 -5.09 0.80
N GLN A 60 -1.03 -5.45 2.08
CA GLN A 60 -2.21 -5.73 2.92
C GLN A 60 -3.16 -4.54 3.01
N MET A 61 -2.63 -3.32 3.11
CA MET A 61 -3.47 -2.12 3.17
C MET A 61 -4.13 -1.80 1.83
N ALA A 62 -3.43 -1.97 0.72
CA ALA A 62 -3.96 -1.78 -0.62
C ALA A 62 -5.08 -2.80 -0.92
N GLU A 63 -4.87 -4.07 -0.60
CA GLU A 63 -5.87 -5.14 -0.77
C GLU A 63 -7.14 -4.84 0.04
N ARG A 64 -6.98 -4.43 1.31
CA ARG A 64 -8.11 -4.06 2.16
C ARG A 64 -8.88 -2.85 1.62
N GLU A 65 -8.18 -1.90 1.02
CA GLU A 65 -8.80 -0.74 0.36
C GLU A 65 -9.59 -1.16 -0.87
N ALA A 66 -9.01 -1.97 -1.75
CA ALA A 66 -9.69 -2.52 -2.91
C ALA A 66 -10.99 -3.26 -2.51
N GLY A 67 -10.92 -4.12 -1.49
CA GLY A 67 -12.09 -4.83 -0.97
C GLY A 67 -13.15 -3.92 -0.32
N ARG A 68 -12.78 -2.74 0.19
CA ARG A 68 -13.77 -1.73 0.65
C ARG A 68 -14.44 -1.04 -0.53
N GLN A 69 -13.68 -0.66 -1.54
CA GLN A 69 -14.20 0.01 -2.74
C GLN A 69 -15.16 -0.90 -3.52
N ALA A 70 -14.81 -2.17 -3.70
CA ALA A 70 -15.67 -3.16 -4.37
C ALA A 70 -17.03 -3.31 -3.66
N ARG A 71 -17.04 -3.40 -2.33
CA ARG A 71 -18.28 -3.47 -1.53
C ARG A 71 -19.13 -2.21 -1.65
N LYS A 72 -18.49 -1.04 -1.66
CA LYS A 72 -19.18 0.24 -1.84
C LYS A 72 -19.86 0.31 -3.21
N GLN A 73 -19.13 -0.01 -4.28
CA GLN A 73 -19.68 -0.02 -5.65
C GLN A 73 -20.86 -1.00 -5.79
N ALA A 74 -20.75 -2.21 -5.22
CA ALA A 74 -21.85 -3.17 -5.21
C ALA A 74 -23.09 -2.60 -4.49
N SER A 75 -22.91 -2.01 -3.32
CA SER A 75 -24.00 -1.39 -2.55
C SER A 75 -24.67 -0.24 -3.30
N GLU A 76 -23.89 0.62 -3.97
CA GLU A 76 -24.40 1.72 -4.79
C GLU A 76 -25.19 1.20 -6.01
N TRP A 77 -24.68 0.16 -6.67
CA TRP A 77 -25.39 -0.49 -7.77
C TRP A 77 -26.75 -1.04 -7.35
N TYR A 78 -26.82 -1.76 -6.22
CA TYR A 78 -28.09 -2.27 -5.68
C TYR A 78 -29.08 -1.15 -5.35
N ARG A 79 -28.60 -0.04 -4.77
CA ARG A 79 -29.43 1.13 -4.45
C ARG A 79 -30.01 1.77 -5.72
N ASN A 80 -29.20 1.94 -6.75
CA ASN A 80 -29.63 2.55 -8.01
C ASN A 80 -30.61 1.65 -8.77
N LYS A 81 -30.38 0.33 -8.80
CA LYS A 81 -31.29 -0.64 -9.43
C LYS A 81 -32.68 -0.68 -8.76
N LYS A 82 -32.77 -0.41 -7.46
CA LYS A 82 -34.06 -0.39 -6.75
C LYS A 82 -34.86 0.90 -7.00
N ASN A 83 -34.18 1.98 -7.38
CA ASN A 83 -34.78 3.31 -7.58
C ASN A 83 -35.12 3.60 -9.06
N ASN A 84 -34.89 2.63 -9.95
CA ASN A 84 -35.10 2.72 -11.39
C ASN A 84 -35.99 1.56 -11.84
#